data_AF-A0A2V7UK43-F1
#
_entry.id   AF-A0A2V7UK43-F1
#
_cell.length_a   1.000
_cell.length_b   1.000
_cell.length_c   1.000
_cell.angle_alpha   90.00
_cell.angle_beta   90.00
_cell.angle_gamma   90.00
#
_symmetry.space_group_name_H-M   'P 1'
#
loop_
_entity.id
_entity.type
_entity.pdbx_description
1 polymer ?
#
loop_
_entity_poly.entity_id
_entity_poly.type
_entity_poly.pdbx_seq_one_letter_code
_entity_poly.pdbx_strand_id
1 'polypeptide(L)'
;MKTPESDLPAIEAEARRVASSAKGLADSLGQALPRLREDLRAVRAEAETLRAALQEEKRLREARQPPPMRSSRKEAPDEEAEAAGALLAAPFRVSAKAAAAARSDPLAALSVQVAKALSPDASPVDRARLIAMAFAASQGDLETFWAARRQRKAVPGPIKQASLRKG
;
A
#
# COMPACT_ATOMS: atom_id res chain seq x y z
N MET A 1 20.28 -61.78 -5.73
CA MET A 1 18.97 -61.51 -5.09
C MET A 1 19.25 -61.17 -3.64
N LYS A 2 19.10 -59.91 -3.23
CA LYS A 2 19.20 -59.52 -1.81
C LYS A 2 17.83 -59.77 -1.17
N THR A 3 17.81 -60.47 -0.05
CA THR A 3 16.60 -60.92 0.63
C THR A 3 15.92 -59.76 1.39
N PRO A 4 14.58 -59.72 1.45
CA PRO A 4 13.82 -58.65 2.10
C PRO A 4 13.97 -58.61 3.64
N GLU A 5 14.58 -59.62 4.27
CA GLU A 5 14.85 -59.62 5.71
C GLU A 5 15.94 -58.64 6.14
N SER A 6 16.87 -58.24 5.24
CA SER A 6 17.97 -57.34 5.58
C SER A 6 17.54 -55.87 5.75
N ASP A 7 16.33 -55.51 5.31
CA ASP A 7 15.85 -54.12 5.29
C ASP A 7 14.92 -53.78 6.47
N LEU A 8 14.39 -54.79 7.18
CA LEU A 8 13.56 -54.61 8.38
C LEU A 8 14.19 -53.72 9.46
N PRO A 9 15.45 -53.94 9.89
CA PRO A 9 16.06 -53.07 10.91
C PRO A 9 16.30 -51.64 10.43
N ALA A 10 16.53 -51.45 9.12
CA ALA A 10 16.67 -50.12 8.53
C ALA A 10 15.32 -49.37 8.50
N ILE A 11 14.24 -50.09 8.16
CA ILE A 11 12.87 -49.58 8.17
C ILE A 11 12.44 -49.22 9.60
N GLU A 12 12.75 -50.05 10.60
CA GLU A 12 12.47 -49.74 12.01
C GLU A 12 13.25 -48.52 12.51
N ALA A 13 14.53 -48.39 12.13
CA ALA A 13 15.33 -47.23 12.49
C ALA A 13 14.76 -45.94 11.88
N GLU A 14 14.32 -46.00 10.63
CA GLU A 14 13.70 -44.85 9.95
C GLU A 14 12.34 -44.52 10.57
N ALA A 15 11.50 -45.52 10.88
CA ALA A 15 10.24 -45.32 11.58
C ALA A 15 10.42 -44.64 12.95
N ARG A 16 11.46 -45.02 13.71
CA ARG A 16 11.80 -44.37 14.99
C ARG A 16 12.25 -42.92 14.80
N ARG A 17 13.01 -42.62 13.74
CA ARG A 17 13.42 -41.23 13.41
C ARG A 17 12.22 -40.36 13.01
N VAL A 18 11.32 -40.89 12.20
CA VAL A 18 10.10 -40.19 11.81
C VAL A 18 9.22 -39.95 13.05
N ALA A 19 9.07 -40.94 13.92
CA ALA A 19 8.29 -40.80 15.16
C ALA A 19 8.89 -39.75 16.12
N SER A 20 10.22 -39.71 16.27
CA SER A 20 10.87 -38.70 17.11
C SER A 20 10.76 -37.29 16.50
N SER A 21 10.89 -37.17 15.19
CA SER A 21 10.68 -35.90 14.47
C SER A 21 9.22 -35.41 14.59
N ALA A 22 8.25 -36.32 14.43
CA ALA A 22 6.83 -35.99 14.57
C ALA A 22 6.50 -35.55 16.00
N LYS A 23 7.09 -36.19 17.00
CA LYS A 23 6.94 -35.79 18.41
C LYS A 23 7.54 -34.41 18.68
N GLY A 24 8.74 -34.12 18.18
CA GLY A 24 9.35 -32.79 18.32
C GLY A 24 8.52 -31.68 17.68
N LEU A 25 7.92 -31.94 16.51
CA LEU A 25 6.99 -31.02 15.87
C LEU A 25 5.71 -30.83 16.69
N ALA A 26 5.13 -31.91 17.22
CA ALA A 26 3.93 -31.84 18.07
C ALA A 26 4.19 -31.03 19.35
N ASP A 27 5.35 -31.22 19.99
CA ASP A 27 5.74 -30.48 21.19
C ASP A 27 5.95 -28.99 20.87
N SER A 28 6.60 -28.67 19.74
CA SER A 28 6.78 -27.29 19.27
C SER A 28 5.45 -26.61 18.97
N LEU A 29 4.51 -27.31 18.32
CA LEU A 29 3.17 -26.80 18.06
C LEU A 29 2.37 -26.62 19.37
N GLY A 30 2.51 -27.55 20.31
CA GLY A 30 1.89 -27.46 21.63
C GLY A 30 2.35 -26.23 22.42
N GLN A 31 3.58 -25.78 22.23
CA GLN A 31 4.10 -24.56 22.86
C GLN A 31 3.73 -23.28 22.10
N ALA A 32 3.67 -23.33 20.77
CA ALA A 32 3.40 -22.16 19.93
C ALA A 32 1.91 -21.77 19.88
N LEU A 33 1.01 -22.76 19.84
CA LEU A 33 -0.43 -22.54 19.69
C LEU A 33 -1.05 -21.71 20.84
N PRO A 34 -0.70 -21.91 22.12
CA PRO A 34 -1.21 -21.08 23.21
C PRO A 34 -0.80 -19.62 23.08
N ARG A 35 0.46 -19.34 22.72
CA ARG A 35 0.97 -17.98 22.50
C ARG A 35 0.25 -17.30 21.35
N LEU A 36 0.12 -17.99 20.22
CA LEU A 36 -0.62 -17.47 19.07
C LEU A 36 -2.10 -17.17 19.42
N ARG A 37 -2.72 -18.01 20.24
CA ARG A 37 -4.08 -17.79 20.73
C ARG A 37 -4.19 -16.55 21.62
N GLU A 38 -3.19 -16.29 22.46
CA GLU A 38 -3.12 -15.10 23.31
C GLU A 38 -2.91 -13.83 22.47
N ASP A 39 -1.99 -13.87 21.51
CA ASP A 39 -1.75 -12.76 20.58
C ASP A 39 -3.02 -12.43 19.78
N LEU A 40 -3.72 -13.43 19.25
CA LEU A 40 -5.00 -13.23 18.55
C LEU A 40 -6.08 -12.63 19.46
N ARG A 41 -6.09 -12.99 20.76
CA ARG A 41 -7.01 -12.39 21.73
C ARG A 41 -6.66 -10.93 21.99
N ALA A 42 -5.38 -10.59 22.13
CA ALA A 42 -4.91 -9.22 22.32
C ALA A 42 -5.26 -8.35 21.12
N VAL A 43 -4.94 -8.80 19.90
CA VAL A 43 -5.27 -8.10 18.65
C VAL A 43 -6.79 -7.91 18.50
N ARG A 44 -7.58 -8.92 18.88
CA ARG A 44 -9.05 -8.78 18.85
C ARG A 44 -9.54 -7.74 19.86
N ALA A 45 -8.99 -7.71 21.06
CA ALA A 45 -9.34 -6.70 22.07
C ALA A 45 -8.99 -5.29 21.57
N GLU A 46 -7.80 -5.10 20.99
CA GLU A 46 -7.40 -3.83 20.37
C GLU A 46 -8.36 -3.42 19.24
N ALA A 47 -8.72 -4.35 18.36
CA ALA A 47 -9.68 -4.08 17.28
C ALA A 47 -11.06 -3.65 17.82
N GLU A 48 -11.54 -4.26 18.90
CA GLU A 48 -12.80 -3.85 19.55
C GLU A 48 -12.69 -2.45 20.17
N THR A 49 -11.57 -2.12 20.82
CA THR A 49 -11.36 -0.77 21.38
C THR A 49 -11.34 0.30 20.29
N LEU A 50 -10.69 0.04 19.16
CA LEU A 50 -10.66 0.95 18.02
C LEU A 50 -12.05 1.10 17.36
N ARG A 51 -12.83 0.01 17.28
CA ARG A 51 -14.22 0.08 16.79
C ARG A 51 -15.09 0.92 17.72
N ALA A 52 -14.95 0.76 19.03
CA ALA A 52 -15.68 1.57 20.01
C ALA A 52 -15.30 3.06 19.89
N ALA A 53 -14.01 3.37 19.79
CA ALA A 53 -13.53 4.75 19.60
C ALA A 53 -14.06 5.38 18.29
N LEU A 54 -14.09 4.60 17.20
CA LEU A 54 -14.64 5.06 15.92
C LEU A 54 -16.15 5.26 15.96
N GLN A 55 -16.88 4.41 16.67
CA GLN A 55 -18.33 4.61 16.88
C GLN A 55 -18.59 5.85 17.73
N GLU A 56 -17.77 6.11 18.75
CA GLU A 56 -17.91 7.30 19.59
C GLU A 56 -17.58 8.57 18.81
N GLU A 57 -16.55 8.56 17.97
CA GLU A 57 -16.24 9.69 17.07
C GLU A 57 -17.38 9.96 16.09
N LYS A 58 -17.95 8.90 15.51
CA LYS A 58 -19.16 9.01 14.66
C LYS A 58 -20.34 9.61 15.42
N ARG A 59 -20.61 9.16 16.65
CA ARG A 59 -21.69 9.70 17.49
C ARG A 59 -21.45 11.17 17.83
N LEU A 60 -20.23 11.54 18.18
CA LEU A 60 -19.87 12.94 18.46
C LEU A 60 -20.02 13.80 17.21
N ARG A 61 -19.69 13.26 16.03
CA ARG A 61 -19.86 13.94 14.74
C ARG A 61 -21.33 14.08 14.35
N GLU A 62 -22.14 13.06 14.57
CA GLU A 62 -23.60 13.08 14.37
C GLU A 62 -24.30 14.03 15.37
N ALA A 63 -23.87 14.06 16.63
CA ALA A 63 -24.40 14.99 17.64
C ALA A 63 -24.00 16.45 17.38
N ARG A 64 -22.89 16.67 16.67
CA ARG A 64 -22.46 18.00 16.17
C ARG A 64 -23.11 18.37 14.84
N GLN A 65 -23.83 17.45 14.19
CA GLN A 65 -24.56 17.72 12.96
C GLN A 65 -25.93 18.33 13.29
N PRO A 66 -26.30 19.49 12.72
CA PRO A 66 -27.65 20.04 12.85
C PRO A 66 -28.67 19.11 12.15
N PRO A 67 -29.95 19.10 12.57
CA PRO A 67 -30.93 18.09 12.15
C PRO A 67 -31.15 18.12 10.63
N PRO A 68 -31.44 16.94 10.01
CA PRO A 68 -31.66 16.88 8.58
C PRO A 68 -33.01 17.53 8.25
N MET A 69 -32.97 18.69 7.60
CA MET A 69 -34.14 19.20 6.91
C MET A 69 -34.50 18.21 5.81
N ARG A 70 -35.69 17.62 5.88
CA ARG A 70 -36.26 16.79 4.81
C ARG A 70 -36.35 17.64 3.55
N SER A 71 -35.39 17.50 2.64
CA SER A 71 -35.53 17.99 1.27
C SER A 71 -35.69 16.79 0.34
N SER A 72 -36.88 16.68 -0.22
CA SER A 72 -37.16 15.78 -1.33
C SER A 72 -36.44 16.30 -2.58
N ARG A 73 -35.36 15.60 -2.95
CA ARG A 73 -34.91 15.33 -4.32
C ARG A 73 -34.49 16.55 -5.17
N LYS A 74 -33.21 16.90 -5.05
CA LYS A 74 -32.19 16.72 -6.10
C LYS A 74 -30.83 16.68 -5.40
N GLU A 75 -30.03 15.67 -5.69
CA GLU A 75 -28.67 15.51 -5.16
C GLU A 75 -27.87 16.77 -5.42
N ALA A 76 -27.49 17.47 -4.35
CA ALA A 76 -26.34 18.36 -4.33
C ALA A 76 -25.32 17.71 -3.40
N PRO A 77 -24.45 16.83 -3.89
CA PRO A 77 -23.19 16.62 -3.22
C PRO A 77 -22.31 17.86 -3.48
N ASP A 78 -21.33 18.07 -2.63
CA ASP A 78 -20.13 18.83 -2.98
C ASP A 78 -20.12 20.35 -2.81
N GLU A 79 -21.03 21.08 -2.16
CA GLU A 79 -20.77 22.54 -2.01
C GLU A 79 -19.57 22.85 -1.10
N GLU A 80 -19.31 22.09 -0.03
CA GLU A 80 -18.13 22.28 0.83
C GLU A 80 -16.87 21.62 0.27
N ALA A 81 -17.00 20.52 -0.48
CA ALA A 81 -15.89 19.87 -1.17
C ALA A 81 -15.51 20.62 -2.46
N GLU A 82 -16.47 21.21 -3.18
CA GLU A 82 -16.29 22.20 -4.24
C GLU A 82 -15.86 23.54 -3.67
N ALA A 83 -16.28 23.96 -2.47
CA ALA A 83 -15.78 25.22 -1.86
C ALA A 83 -14.35 25.06 -1.34
N ALA A 84 -14.00 23.93 -0.73
CA ALA A 84 -12.61 23.57 -0.44
C ALA A 84 -11.82 23.37 -1.75
N GLY A 85 -12.44 22.73 -2.74
CA GLY A 85 -11.96 22.63 -4.11
C GLY A 85 -11.77 24.00 -4.77
N ALA A 86 -12.61 24.99 -4.47
CA ALA A 86 -12.64 26.34 -5.03
C ALA A 86 -11.64 27.28 -4.33
N LEU A 87 -11.45 27.10 -3.03
CA LEU A 87 -10.37 27.72 -2.26
C LEU A 87 -9.00 27.16 -2.66
N LEU A 88 -8.95 25.88 -3.06
CA LEU A 88 -7.81 25.25 -3.75
C LEU A 88 -7.82 25.48 -5.27
N ALA A 89 -8.89 26.04 -5.84
CA ALA A 89 -9.05 26.31 -7.28
C ALA A 89 -8.45 27.66 -7.68
N ALA A 90 -7.87 28.41 -6.73
CA ALA A 90 -6.81 29.32 -7.11
C ALA A 90 -5.76 28.47 -7.83
N PRO A 91 -5.52 28.67 -9.14
CA PRO A 91 -4.65 27.78 -9.91
C PRO A 91 -3.32 27.68 -9.17
N PHE A 92 -2.92 26.46 -8.80
CA PHE A 92 -1.65 26.22 -8.11
C PHE A 92 -0.53 26.63 -9.06
N ARG A 93 -0.08 27.89 -8.96
CA ARG A 93 0.90 28.47 -9.89
C ARG A 93 2.29 28.19 -9.37
N VAL A 94 3.02 27.35 -10.09
CA VAL A 94 4.44 27.15 -9.84
C VAL A 94 5.24 28.23 -10.56
N SER A 95 6.08 28.96 -9.83
CA SER A 95 6.95 29.98 -10.42
C SER A 95 7.96 29.34 -11.38
N ALA A 96 8.45 30.08 -12.36
CA ALA A 96 9.48 29.59 -13.28
C ALA A 96 10.74 29.11 -12.53
N LYS A 97 11.07 29.75 -11.40
CA LYS A 97 12.15 29.33 -10.50
C LYS A 97 11.90 27.95 -9.89
N ALA A 98 10.70 27.70 -9.37
CA ALA A 98 10.34 26.39 -8.82
C ALA A 98 10.25 25.30 -9.91
N ALA A 99 9.77 25.67 -11.11
CA ALA A 99 9.78 24.76 -12.25
C ALA A 99 11.20 24.38 -12.72
N ALA A 100 12.16 25.30 -12.63
CA ALA A 100 13.57 25.01 -12.89
C ALA A 100 14.18 24.11 -11.80
N ALA A 101 13.87 24.39 -10.53
CA ALA A 101 14.35 23.62 -9.38
C ALA A 101 13.85 22.16 -9.39
N ALA A 102 12.66 21.89 -9.96
CA ALA A 102 12.10 20.54 -10.09
C ALA A 102 12.98 19.53 -10.85
N ARG A 103 14.06 19.99 -11.51
CA ARG A 103 15.06 19.13 -12.15
C ARG A 103 16.03 18.50 -11.15
N SER A 104 16.24 19.13 -10.01
CA SER A 104 17.22 18.76 -8.98
C SER A 104 16.63 18.59 -7.58
N ASP A 105 15.45 19.14 -7.33
CA ASP A 105 14.78 19.17 -6.03
C ASP A 105 13.43 18.40 -6.10
N PRO A 106 13.26 17.32 -5.31
CA PRO A 106 12.02 16.53 -5.27
C PRO A 106 10.81 17.26 -4.70
N LEU A 107 10.99 18.21 -3.77
CA LEU A 107 9.88 19.00 -3.23
C LEU A 107 9.38 19.98 -4.29
N ALA A 108 10.31 20.64 -5.01
CA ALA A 108 9.95 21.45 -6.17
C ALA A 108 9.28 20.58 -7.26
N ALA A 109 9.75 19.36 -7.48
CA ALA A 109 9.12 18.44 -8.43
C ALA A 109 7.70 18.03 -8.01
N LEU A 110 7.45 17.84 -6.71
CA LEU A 110 6.12 17.58 -6.16
C LEU A 110 5.19 18.77 -6.42
N SER A 111 5.66 20.01 -6.17
CA SER A 111 4.85 21.21 -6.47
C SER A 111 4.48 21.33 -7.96
N VAL A 112 5.43 21.05 -8.87
CA VAL A 112 5.14 21.00 -10.32
C VAL A 112 4.11 19.92 -10.64
N GLN A 113 4.20 18.75 -10.00
CA GLN A 113 3.26 17.67 -10.23
C GLN A 113 1.86 17.98 -9.71
N VAL A 114 1.74 18.71 -8.58
CA VAL A 114 0.47 19.22 -8.07
C VAL A 114 -0.18 20.16 -9.10
N ALA A 115 0.57 21.15 -9.60
CA ALA A 115 0.06 22.05 -10.65
C ALA A 115 -0.46 21.29 -11.88
N LYS A 116 0.30 20.28 -12.33
CA LYS A 116 -0.07 19.49 -13.50
C LYS A 116 -1.30 18.62 -13.28
N ALA A 117 -1.43 18.03 -12.09
CA ALA A 117 -2.51 17.10 -11.77
C ALA A 117 -3.84 17.79 -11.43
N LEU A 118 -3.79 19.05 -10.98
CA LEU A 118 -4.96 19.89 -10.69
C LEU A 118 -5.42 20.70 -11.91
N SER A 119 -4.71 20.64 -13.03
CA SER A 119 -5.17 21.22 -14.30
C SER A 119 -6.47 20.53 -14.76
N PRO A 120 -7.46 21.24 -15.33
CA PRO A 120 -8.70 20.65 -15.83
C PRO A 120 -8.44 19.54 -16.87
N ASP A 121 -7.38 19.69 -17.67
CA ASP A 121 -6.96 18.72 -18.70
C ASP A 121 -5.93 17.70 -18.21
N ALA A 122 -5.78 17.52 -16.89
CA ALA A 122 -4.78 16.60 -16.35
C ALA A 122 -5.02 15.15 -16.79
N SER A 123 -3.97 14.49 -17.27
CA SER A 123 -4.04 13.09 -17.66
C SER A 123 -4.22 12.18 -16.42
N PRO A 124 -4.85 10.99 -16.55
CA PRO A 124 -4.91 10.01 -15.46
C PRO A 124 -3.53 9.62 -14.93
N VAL A 125 -2.51 9.64 -15.80
CA VAL A 125 -1.11 9.36 -15.45
C VAL A 125 -0.54 10.46 -14.56
N ASP A 126 -0.85 11.74 -14.81
CA ASP A 126 -0.38 12.84 -13.98
C ASP A 126 -1.02 12.83 -12.58
N ARG A 127 -2.31 12.47 -12.48
CA ARG A 127 -2.99 12.25 -11.20
C ARG A 127 -2.40 11.06 -10.43
N ALA A 128 -2.20 9.93 -11.09
CA ALA A 128 -1.57 8.76 -10.47
C ALA A 128 -0.14 9.06 -9.98
N ARG A 129 0.63 9.84 -10.76
CA ARG A 129 1.98 10.27 -10.35
C ARG A 129 1.94 11.17 -9.12
N LEU A 130 0.98 12.09 -9.03
CA LEU A 130 0.79 12.91 -7.82
C LEU A 130 0.53 12.02 -6.60
N ILE A 131 -0.39 11.06 -6.70
CA ILE A 131 -0.72 10.13 -5.61
C ILE A 131 0.54 9.37 -5.15
N ALA A 132 1.31 8.84 -6.10
CA ALA A 132 2.55 8.11 -5.78
C ALA A 132 3.60 9.00 -5.10
N MET A 133 3.78 10.24 -5.55
CA MET A 133 4.72 11.19 -4.91
C MET A 133 4.23 11.61 -3.52
N ALA A 134 2.93 11.83 -3.33
CA ALA A 134 2.36 12.18 -2.03
C ALA A 134 2.52 11.04 -1.02
N PHE A 135 2.33 9.79 -1.45
CA PHE A 135 2.56 8.61 -0.62
C PHE A 135 4.04 8.43 -0.26
N ALA A 136 4.96 8.61 -1.22
CA ALA A 136 6.38 8.59 -0.91
C ALA A 136 6.77 9.70 0.08
N ALA A 137 6.19 10.89 -0.06
CA ALA A 137 6.42 11.99 0.88
C ALA A 137 5.90 11.69 2.29
N SER A 138 4.73 11.05 2.43
CA SER A 138 4.18 10.69 3.75
C SER A 138 5.00 9.61 4.48
N GLN A 139 5.77 8.82 3.73
CA GLN A 139 6.70 7.82 4.26
C GLN A 139 8.13 8.36 4.45
N GLY A 140 8.42 9.60 4.08
CA GLY A 140 9.77 10.17 4.10
C GLY A 140 10.69 9.65 2.98
N ASP A 141 10.13 9.01 1.95
CA ASP A 141 10.87 8.33 0.87
C ASP A 141 10.79 9.07 -0.49
N LEU A 142 10.44 10.36 -0.48
CA LEU A 142 10.25 11.16 -1.70
C LEU A 142 11.54 11.25 -2.56
N GLU A 143 12.70 11.36 -1.91
CA GLU A 143 14.02 11.42 -2.56
C GLU A 143 14.29 10.15 -3.39
N THR A 144 14.10 8.97 -2.78
CA THR A 144 14.32 7.67 -3.42
C THR A 144 13.35 7.44 -4.58
N PHE A 145 12.06 7.74 -4.36
CA PHE A 145 11.04 7.65 -5.40
C PHE A 145 11.39 8.51 -6.61
N TRP A 146 11.82 9.75 -6.36
CA TRP A 146 12.18 10.68 -7.43
C TRP A 146 13.50 10.30 -8.12
N ALA A 147 14.48 9.76 -7.39
CA ALA A 147 15.71 9.22 -7.96
C ALA A 147 15.45 8.02 -8.90
N ALA A 148 14.53 7.12 -8.53
CA ALA A 148 14.15 5.96 -9.35
C ALA A 148 13.58 6.39 -10.72
N ARG A 149 12.91 7.55 -10.80
CA ARG A 149 12.44 8.11 -12.09
C ARG A 149 13.61 8.48 -13.01
N ARG A 150 14.69 9.05 -12.47
CA ARG A 150 15.89 9.41 -13.27
C ARG A 150 16.54 8.15 -13.85
N GLN A 151 16.57 7.07 -13.10
CA GLN A 151 17.09 5.78 -13.54
C GLN A 151 16.25 5.16 -14.67
N ARG A 152 14.90 5.26 -14.62
CA ARG A 152 14.02 4.77 -15.70
C ARG A 152 14.21 5.51 -17.03
N LYS A 153 14.65 6.78 -17.01
CA LYS A 153 15.01 7.52 -18.23
C LYS A 153 16.38 7.12 -18.81
N ALA A 154 17.24 6.49 -18.00
CA ALA A 154 18.59 6.09 -18.38
C ALA A 154 18.67 4.64 -18.90
N VAL A 155 17.62 3.83 -18.75
CA VAL A 155 17.54 2.49 -19.36
C VAL A 155 17.18 2.64 -20.85
N PRO A 156 18.05 2.24 -21.79
CA PRO A 156 17.70 2.23 -23.21
C PRO A 156 16.56 1.22 -23.42
N GLY A 157 15.58 1.59 -24.25
CA GLY A 157 14.40 0.76 -24.54
C GLY A 157 14.74 -0.65 -25.04
N PRO A 158 13.75 -1.59 -25.01
CA PRO A 158 13.97 -2.98 -25.37
C PRO A 158 14.56 -3.10 -26.78
N ILE A 159 15.66 -3.84 -26.87
CA ILE A 159 16.34 -4.23 -28.12
C ILE A 159 15.26 -4.77 -29.06
N LYS A 160 15.02 -4.05 -30.17
CA LYS A 160 14.20 -4.56 -31.29
C LYS A 160 14.79 -5.91 -31.69
N GLN A 161 14.05 -7.00 -31.45
CA GLN A 161 14.41 -8.32 -31.95
C GLN A 161 14.55 -8.22 -33.47
N ALA A 162 15.78 -8.30 -33.96
CA ALA A 162 16.09 -8.36 -35.37
C ALA A 162 15.50 -9.66 -35.93
N SER A 163 14.66 -9.53 -36.95
CA SER A 163 14.19 -10.64 -37.78
C SER A 163 15.37 -11.45 -38.31
N LEU A 164 15.59 -12.62 -37.73
CA LEU A 164 16.31 -13.74 -38.35
C LEU A 164 15.28 -14.82 -38.70
N ARG A 165 14.60 -14.63 -39.83
CA ARG A 165 14.02 -15.72 -40.64
C ARG A 165 14.80 -15.70 -41.95
N LYS A 166 15.86 -16.51 -42.01
CA LYS A 166 15.92 -17.89 -42.55
C LYS A 166 16.14 -17.85 -44.07
N GLY A 167 17.28 -18.42 -44.46
CA GLY A 167 17.44 -19.02 -45.79
C GLY A 167 16.73 -20.36 -45.89
#